data_AF-A0A318DWI9-F1
#
_entry.id   AF-A0A318DWI9-F1
#
_cell.length_a   1.000
_cell.length_b   1.000
_cell.length_c   1.000
_cell.angle_alpha   90.00
_cell.angle_beta   90.00
_cell.angle_gamma   90.00
#
_symmetry.space_group_name_H-M   'P 1'
#
loop_
_entity.id
_entity.type
_entity.pdbx_description
1 polymer ?
#
loop_
_entity_poly.entity_id
_entity_poly.type
_entity_poly.pdbx_seq_one_letter_code
_entity_poly.pdbx_strand_id
1 'polypeptide(L)' 'MVALDNSASTSSATGVGVQLLDGNGAVFPLSTYKTFAGYDKTNGGSYTIPFKARYYQTATRVTPGAANTSMTFTMLYQ' A
#
# COMPACT_ATOMS: atom_id res chain seq x y z
N MET A 1 -9.94 -1.61 1.30
CA MET A 1 -9.79 -0.53 0.31
C MET A 1 -9.98 0.80 1.03
N VAL A 2 -9.13 1.79 0.78
CA VAL A 2 -9.23 3.12 1.42
C VAL A 2 -9.71 4.11 0.36
N ALA A 3 -10.77 4.85 0.68
CA ALA A 3 -11.32 5.91 -0.19
C ALA A 3 -10.56 7.22 0.02
N LEU A 4 -10.45 8.04 -1.03
CA LEU A 4 -9.66 9.26 -1.04
C LEU A 4 -10.43 10.46 -0.48
N ASP A 5 -9.71 11.29 0.28
CA ASP A 5 -10.11 12.60 0.81
C ASP A 5 -10.50 13.56 -0.33
N ASN A 6 -11.69 14.15 -0.23
CA ASN A 6 -12.19 15.16 -1.15
C ASN A 6 -11.99 16.56 -0.53
N SER A 7 -10.82 17.15 -0.77
CA SER A 7 -10.55 18.57 -0.51
C SER A 7 -10.33 19.30 -1.85
N ALA A 8 -11.41 19.91 -2.32
CA ALA A 8 -11.58 20.89 -3.41
C ALA A 8 -10.41 21.18 -4.38
N SER A 9 -10.70 21.01 -5.68
CA SER A 9 -10.11 21.68 -6.87
C SER A 9 -9.23 20.86 -7.83
N THR A 10 -9.09 19.54 -7.66
CA THR A 10 -8.53 18.68 -8.72
C THR A 10 -9.46 17.49 -8.95
N SER A 11 -9.98 17.33 -10.17
CA SER A 11 -10.72 16.13 -10.57
C SER A 11 -9.91 14.92 -10.11
N SER A 12 -10.44 14.05 -9.25
CA SER A 12 -9.72 12.84 -8.84
C SER A 12 -9.76 11.83 -9.98
N ALA A 13 -8.67 11.06 -10.15
CA ALA A 13 -8.67 9.99 -11.14
C ALA A 13 -9.65 8.90 -10.70
N THR A 14 -10.52 8.46 -11.62
CA THR A 14 -11.43 7.33 -11.38
C THR A 14 -10.93 6.10 -12.12
N GLY A 15 -11.27 4.90 -11.62
CA GLY A 15 -10.86 3.63 -12.23
C GLY A 15 -9.40 3.24 -11.99
N VAL A 16 -8.69 3.93 -11.09
CA VAL A 16 -7.34 3.60 -10.64
C VAL A 16 -7.31 3.48 -9.12
N GLY A 17 -6.48 2.57 -8.62
CA GLY A 17 -6.12 2.45 -7.21
C GLY A 17 -4.63 2.25 -7.04
N VAL A 18 -4.12 2.33 -5.81
CA VAL A 18 -2.73 1.97 -5.50
C VAL A 18 -2.69 0.57 -4.92
N GLN A 19 -1.85 -0.27 -5.52
CA GLN A 19 -1.58 -1.64 -5.09
C GLN A 19 -0.22 -1.69 -4.39
N LEU A 20 -0.22 -2.24 -3.18
CA LEU A 20 0.99 -2.55 -2.43
C LEU A 20 1.54 -3.91 -2.85
N LEU A 21 2.85 -4.01 -2.98
CA LEU A 21 3.57 -5.25 -3.25
C LEU A 21 4.66 -5.45 -2.20
N ASP A 22 5.00 -6.71 -1.96
CA ASP A 22 6.18 -7.05 -1.15
C ASP A 22 7.49 -6.84 -1.95
N GLY A 23 8.62 -7.08 -1.28
CA GLY A 23 9.95 -6.93 -1.90
C GLY A 23 10.16 -7.79 -3.13
N ASN A 24 9.48 -8.94 -3.20
CA ASN A 24 9.52 -9.87 -4.32
C ASN A 24 8.59 -9.44 -5.47
N GLY A 25 7.79 -8.39 -5.28
CA GLY A 25 6.83 -7.91 -6.27
C GLY A 25 5.52 -8.69 -6.27
N ALA A 26 5.25 -9.51 -5.25
CA ALA A 26 3.95 -10.16 -5.08
C ALA A 26 2.96 -9.18 -4.45
N VAL A 27 1.68 -9.29 -4.81
CA VAL A 27 0.63 -8.42 -4.28
C VAL A 27 0.51 -8.62 -2.77
N PHE A 28 0.65 -7.53 -2.01
CA PHE A 28 0.46 -7.55 -0.58
C PHE A 28 -1.03 -7.35 -0.27
N PRO A 29 -1.71 -8.34 0.34
CA PRO A 29 -3.12 -8.20 0.68
C PRO A 29 -3.30 -7.13 1.76
N LEU A 30 -4.12 -6.12 1.47
CA LEU A 30 -4.49 -5.09 2.44
C LEU A 30 -5.39 -5.70 3.53
N SER A 31 -5.40 -5.08 4.71
CA SER A 31 -6.22 -5.52 5.86
C SER A 31 -5.96 -6.96 6.33
N THR A 32 -4.79 -7.51 6.02
CA THR A 32 -4.36 -8.85 6.45
C THR A 32 -3.02 -8.74 7.17
N TYR A 33 -2.88 -9.42 8.31
CA TYR A 33 -1.59 -9.53 8.99
C TYR A 33 -0.68 -10.50 8.25
N LYS A 34 0.57 -10.08 8.02
CA LYS A 34 1.64 -10.89 7.46
C LYS A 34 2.77 -10.97 8.48
N THR A 35 3.14 -12.20 8.86
CA THR A 35 4.27 -12.44 9.75
C THR A 35 5.58 -12.26 8.99
N PHE A 36 6.46 -11.45 9.55
CA PHE A 36 7.81 -11.24 9.04
C PHE A 36 8.81 -11.87 10.01
N ALA A 37 9.35 -13.04 9.65
CA ALA A 37 10.22 -13.84 10.53
C ALA A 37 11.72 -13.51 10.41
N GLY A 38 12.08 -12.48 9.63
CA GLY A 38 13.48 -12.15 9.35
C GLY A 38 14.17 -11.32 10.43
N TYR A 39 13.46 -10.96 11.51
CA TYR A 39 14.02 -10.18 12.61
C TYR A 39 14.70 -11.08 13.63
N ASP A 40 16.01 -10.89 13.81
CA ASP A 40 16.79 -11.57 14.84
C ASP A 40 16.58 -10.86 16.19
N LYS A 41 15.75 -11.47 17.05
CA LYS A 41 15.48 -10.96 18.41
C LYS A 41 16.67 -11.09 19.35
N THR A 42 17.56 -12.04 19.09
CA THR A 42 18.72 -12.37 19.93
C THR A 42 19.83 -11.34 19.78
N ASN A 43 20.09 -10.91 18.54
CA ASN A 43 21.13 -9.93 18.25
C ASN A 43 20.59 -8.50 18.18
N GLY A 44 19.27 -8.34 18.00
CA GLY A 44 18.63 -7.05 17.79
C GLY A 44 19.11 -6.37 16.50
N GLY A 45 18.65 -5.14 16.27
CA GLY A 45 19.10 -4.29 15.16
C GLY A 45 17.96 -3.75 14.29
N SER A 46 18.31 -3.15 13.15
CA SER A 46 17.33 -2.60 12.22
C SER A 46 16.71 -3.69 11.36
N TYR A 47 15.38 -3.75 11.33
CA TYR A 47 14.63 -4.63 10.43
C TYR A 47 14.01 -3.85 9.28
N THR A 48 14.48 -4.13 8.05
CA THR A 48 13.94 -3.51 6.84
C THR A 48 12.93 -4.43 6.18
N ILE A 49 11.69 -3.97 6.03
CA ILE A 49 10.66 -4.66 5.25
C ILE A 49 10.54 -3.96 3.89
N PRO A 50 11.04 -4.57 2.80
CA PRO A 50 10.95 -3.95 1.48
C PRO A 50 9.51 -4.02 0.97
N PHE A 51 8.91 -2.86 0.76
CA PHE A 51 7.62 -2.72 0.07
C PHE A 51 7.78 -1.94 -1.23
N LYS A 52 6.88 -2.22 -2.18
CA LYS A 52 6.76 -1.49 -3.44
C LYS A 52 5.30 -1.06 -3.60
N ALA A 53 5.05 0.04 -4.31
CA ALA A 53 3.70 0.49 -4.63
C ALA A 53 3.58 0.77 -6.13
N ARG A 54 2.41 0.49 -6.71
CA ARG A 54 2.10 0.82 -8.11
C ARG A 54 0.65 1.24 -8.26
N TYR A 55 0.35 2.04 -9.28
CA TYR A 55 -1.03 2.24 -9.73
C TYR A 55 -1.54 0.97 -10.41
N TYR A 56 -2.81 0.63 -10.16
CA TYR A 56 -3.50 -0.50 -10.74
C TYR A 56 -4.88 -0.06 -11.22
N GLN A 57 -5.23 -0.42 -12.46
CA GLN A 57 -6.52 -0.11 -13.04
C GLN A 57 -7.59 -1.02 -12.44
N THR A 58 -8.62 -0.41 -11.84
CA THR A 58 -9.72 -1.12 -11.18
C THR A 58 -11.00 -1.14 -12.00
N ALA A 59 -11.12 -0.27 -13.01
CA ALA A 59 -12.27 -0.20 -13.91
C ALA A 59 -11.82 -0.15 -15.37
N THR A 60 -12.69 -0.54 -16.30
CA THR A 60 -12.40 -0.53 -17.74
C THR A 60 -12.07 0.85 -18.30
N ARG A 61 -12.59 1.92 -17.68
CA ARG A 61 -12.33 3.31 -18.07
C ARG A 61 -11.66 4.07 -16.93
N VAL A 62 -10.50 4.63 -17.21
CA VAL A 62 -9.76 5.52 -16.30
C VAL A 62 -10.00 6.97 -16.71
N THR A 63 -10.34 7.83 -15.75
CA THR A 63 -10.42 9.28 -16.00
C THR A 63 -9.19 9.99 -15.44
N PRO A 64 -8.68 11.04 -16.11
CA PRO A 64 -7.56 11.81 -15.61
C PRO A 64 -7.94 12.55 -14.33
N GLY A 65 -6.95 12.72 -13.47
CA GLY A 65 -7.13 13.40 -12.20
C GLY A 65 -6.05 13.13 -11.16
N ALA A 66 -6.16 13.75 -9.99
CA ALA A 66 -5.29 13.46 -8.86
C ALA A 66 -5.56 12.04 -8.32
N ALA A 67 -4.49 11.27 -8.09
CA ALA A 67 -4.54 9.89 -7.58
C ALA A 67 -3.77 9.77 -6.25
N ASN A 68 -3.90 10.78 -5.38
CA ASN A 68 -3.26 10.80 -4.07
C ASN A 68 -3.85 9.69 -3.20
N THR A 69 -3.03 8.91 -2.48
CA THR A 69 -3.51 7.85 -1.57
C THR A 69 -2.81 7.94 -0.23
N SER A 70 -3.50 7.50 0.82
CA SER A 70 -2.96 7.34 2.17
C SER A 70 -3.10 5.88 2.60
N MET A 71 -2.06 5.30 3.19
CA MET A 71 -2.08 3.93 3.70
C MET A 71 -1.57 3.92 5.14
N THR A 72 -2.20 3.11 5.98
CA THR A 72 -1.80 2.92 7.39
C THR A 72 -1.27 1.51 7.57
N PHE A 73 -0.10 1.39 8.21
CA PHE A 73 0.51 0.11 8.57
C PHE A 73 0.35 -0.13 10.07
N THR A 74 -0.14 -1.31 10.45
CA THR A 74 -0.19 -1.75 11.84
C THR A 74 0.89 -2.80 12.06
N MET A 75 1.85 -2.50 12.94
CA MET A 75 2.92 -3.43 13.31
C MET A 75 2.60 -4.08 14.65
N LEU A 76 2.53 -5.41 14.65
CA LEU A 76 2.43 -6.20 15.87
C LEU A 76 3.80 -6.79 16.16
N TYR A 77 4.31 -6.53 17.36
CA TYR A 77 5.56 -7.09 17.85
C TYR A 77 5.23 -8.22 18.83
N GLN A 78 5.81 -9.37 18.58
CA GLN A 78 5.82 -10.55 19.45
C GLN A 78 7.27 -10.94 19.66
#